data_AF-A0A2H0V7V7-F1
#
_entry.id   AF-A0A2H0V7V7-F1
#
_cell.length_a   1.000
_cell.length_b   1.000
_cell.length_c   1.000
_cell.angle_alpha   90.00
_cell.angle_beta   90.00
_cell.angle_gamma   90.00
#
_symmetry.space_group_name_H-M   'P 1'
#
loop_
_entity.id
_entity.type
_entity.pdbx_description
1 polymer ?
#
loop_
_entity_poly.entity_id
_entity_poly.type
_entity_poly.pdbx_seq_one_letter_code
_entity_poly.pdbx_strand_id
1 'polypeptide(L)'
;MEIYLVVITIFIIFLTSIYHRKAKKNKLKKLIALEIHQLGKPVDFTELSNAVQKTNPKYSLRLIAKKLIQMQLDGLLQKKPADDKYSLTPLGEKLLPPPAKPTQSPELKIVPASKETP
;
A
#
# COMPACT_ATOMS: atom_id res chain seq x y z
N MET A 1 -7.88 -47.63 4.10
CA MET A 1 -7.59 -46.43 3.28
C MET A 1 -8.49 -45.23 3.61
N GLU A 2 -9.75 -45.41 4.03
CA GLU A 2 -10.72 -44.30 4.19
C GLU A 2 -10.40 -43.31 5.30
N ILE A 3 -9.84 -43.75 6.43
CA ILE A 3 -9.53 -42.88 7.58
C ILE A 3 -8.46 -41.82 7.22
N TYR A 4 -7.50 -42.19 6.36
CA TYR A 4 -6.46 -41.26 5.90
C TYR A 4 -7.04 -40.12 5.04
N LEU A 5 -8.02 -40.43 4.19
CA LEU A 5 -8.71 -39.45 3.34
C LEU A 5 -9.44 -38.41 4.21
N VAL A 6 -10.13 -38.84 5.26
CA VAL A 6 -10.84 -37.93 6.18
C VAL A 6 -9.87 -36.98 6.90
N VAL A 7 -8.75 -37.51 7.42
CA VAL A 7 -7.75 -36.69 8.13
C VAL A 7 -7.07 -35.67 7.20
N ILE A 8 -6.71 -36.09 5.98
CA ILE A 8 -6.14 -35.18 4.97
C ILE A 8 -7.13 -34.07 4.62
N THR A 9 -8.41 -34.40 4.47
CA THR A 9 -9.44 -33.42 4.10
C THR A 9 -9.64 -32.36 5.20
N ILE A 10 -9.70 -32.77 6.46
CA ILE A 10 -9.80 -31.85 7.62
C ILE A 10 -8.54 -30.97 7.71
N PHE A 11 -7.35 -31.55 7.50
CA PHE A 11 -6.09 -30.82 7.53
C PHE A 11 -6.02 -29.75 6.42
N ILE A 12 -6.48 -30.06 5.20
CA ILE A 12 -6.56 -29.10 4.09
C ILE A 12 -7.55 -27.97 4.40
N ILE A 13 -8.71 -28.27 4.99
CA ILE A 13 -9.70 -27.25 5.41
C ILE A 13 -9.13 -26.32 6.49
N PHE A 14 -8.34 -26.89 7.41
CA PHE A 14 -7.66 -26.12 8.45
C PHE A 14 -6.57 -25.21 7.88
N LEU A 15 -5.71 -25.73 7.00
CA LEU A 15 -4.68 -24.97 6.28
C LEU A 15 -5.28 -23.81 5.47
N THR A 16 -6.34 -24.09 4.70
CA THR A 16 -7.04 -23.06 3.90
C THR A 16 -7.70 -22.01 4.78
N SER A 17 -8.25 -22.38 5.94
CA SER A 17 -8.79 -21.43 6.93
C SER A 17 -7.73 -20.51 7.53
N ILE A 18 -6.55 -21.04 7.88
CA ILE A 18 -5.42 -20.23 8.37
C ILE A 18 -4.94 -19.27 7.27
N TYR A 19 -4.81 -19.77 6.04
CA TYR A 19 -4.37 -18.98 4.90
C TYR A 19 -5.34 -17.83 4.59
N HIS A 20 -6.64 -18.10 4.61
CA HIS A 20 -7.69 -17.11 4.42
C HIS A 20 -7.67 -16.01 5.50
N ARG A 21 -7.42 -16.37 6.77
CA ARG A 21 -7.26 -15.41 7.87
C ARG A 21 -6.04 -14.50 7.69
N LYS A 22 -4.90 -15.02 7.20
CA LYS A 22 -3.71 -14.20 6.90
C LYS A 22 -3.95 -13.23 5.75
N ALA A 23 -4.61 -13.66 4.66
CA ALA A 23 -4.92 -12.81 3.52
C ALA A 23 -5.80 -11.61 3.89
N LYS A 24 -6.80 -11.81 4.76
CA LYS A 24 -7.70 -10.74 5.23
C LYS A 24 -6.96 -9.67 6.06
N LYS A 25 -5.94 -10.06 6.85
CA LYS A 25 -5.15 -9.14 7.69
C LYS A 25 -4.22 -8.20 6.91
N ASN A 26 -3.90 -8.53 5.66
CA ASN A 26 -3.01 -7.75 4.80
C ASN A 26 -3.74 -6.86 3.79
N LYS A 27 -5.07 -7.00 3.63
CA LYS A 27 -5.86 -6.15 2.71
C LYS A 27 -5.73 -4.66 3.03
N LEU A 28 -5.87 -4.27 4.30
CA LEU A 28 -5.73 -2.87 4.70
C LEU A 28 -4.30 -2.33 4.50
N LYS A 29 -3.26 -3.15 4.74
CA LYS A 29 -1.86 -2.73 4.48
C LYS A 29 -1.67 -2.39 3.01
N LYS A 30 -2.15 -3.29 2.14
CA LYS A 30 -2.09 -3.10 0.69
C LYS A 30 -2.87 -1.87 0.23
N LEU A 31 -4.05 -1.65 0.80
CA LEU A 31 -4.88 -0.49 0.45
C LEU A 31 -4.19 0.82 0.88
N ILE A 32 -3.68 0.91 2.11
CA ILE A 32 -2.92 2.08 2.57
C ILE A 32 -1.69 2.33 1.70
N ALA A 33 -0.91 1.29 1.39
CA ALA A 33 0.22 1.42 0.49
C ALA A 33 -0.22 1.88 -0.92
N LEU A 34 -1.36 1.37 -1.42
CA LEU A 34 -1.85 1.71 -2.75
C LEU A 34 -2.24 3.19 -2.83
N GLU A 35 -2.95 3.70 -1.82
CA GLU A 35 -3.34 5.11 -1.74
C GLU A 35 -2.10 6.03 -1.69
N ILE A 36 -1.10 5.70 -0.87
CA ILE A 36 0.15 6.48 -0.79
C ILE A 36 0.90 6.45 -2.13
N HIS A 37 0.94 5.30 -2.79
CA HIS A 37 1.59 5.15 -4.10
C HIS A 37 0.83 5.90 -5.20
N GLN A 38 -0.51 5.84 -5.22
CA GLN A 38 -1.33 6.57 -6.21
C GLN A 38 -1.19 8.08 -6.07
N LEU A 39 -1.04 8.57 -4.83
CA LEU A 39 -0.85 9.99 -4.58
C LEU A 39 0.54 10.48 -5.01
N GLY A 40 1.53 9.58 -5.15
CA GLY A 40 2.86 9.90 -5.68
C GLY A 40 3.66 10.91 -4.85
N LYS A 41 3.13 11.29 -3.68
CA LYS A 41 3.67 12.33 -2.80
C LYS A 41 3.56 11.86 -1.34
N PRO A 42 4.34 12.44 -0.41
CA PRO A 42 4.13 12.21 1.01
C PRO A 42 2.71 12.66 1.40
N VAL A 43 1.96 11.79 2.07
CA VAL A 43 0.52 11.98 2.34
C VAL A 43 0.28 12.18 3.83
N ASP A 44 -0.56 13.15 4.18
CA ASP A 44 -0.98 13.38 5.56
C ASP A 44 -1.96 12.31 6.05
N PHE A 45 -2.00 12.10 7.36
CA PHE A 45 -2.93 11.13 7.96
C PHE A 45 -4.39 11.40 7.56
N THR A 46 -4.80 12.67 7.56
CA THR A 46 -6.16 13.09 7.24
C THR A 46 -6.51 12.74 5.78
N GLU A 47 -5.65 13.11 4.83
CA GLU A 47 -5.83 12.79 3.40
C GLU A 47 -5.90 11.28 3.18
N LEU A 48 -4.97 10.53 3.76
CA LEU A 48 -4.91 9.08 3.64
C LEU A 48 -6.12 8.40 4.27
N SER A 49 -6.54 8.85 5.45
CA SER A 49 -7.68 8.27 6.16
C SER A 49 -9.00 8.53 5.45
N ASN A 50 -9.14 9.69 4.79
CA ASN A 50 -10.27 10.02 3.94
C ASN A 50 -10.28 9.17 2.66
N ALA A 51 -9.13 9.03 2.00
CA ALA A 51 -8.99 8.20 0.80
C ALA A 51 -9.33 6.72 1.09
N VAL A 52 -8.78 6.17 2.18
CA VAL A 52 -9.04 4.80 2.63
C VAL A 52 -10.53 4.59 2.99
N GLN A 53 -11.16 5.55 3.68
CA GLN A 53 -12.59 5.47 4.01
C GLN A 53 -13.49 5.60 2.78
N LYS A 54 -13.10 6.43 1.80
CA LYS A 54 -13.80 6.54 0.52
C LYS A 54 -13.76 5.22 -0.24
N THR A 55 -12.60 4.57 -0.28
CA THR A 55 -12.42 3.27 -0.94
C THR A 55 -13.10 2.14 -0.15
N ASN A 56 -13.10 2.20 1.18
CA ASN A 56 -13.74 1.19 2.02
C ASN A 56 -14.23 1.77 3.36
N PRO A 57 -15.53 2.14 3.46
CA PRO A 57 -16.08 2.82 4.64
C PRO A 57 -16.14 1.92 5.88
N LYS A 58 -15.82 0.63 5.77
CA LYS A 58 -15.73 -0.30 6.91
C LYS A 58 -14.51 -0.05 7.79
N TYR A 59 -13.51 0.71 7.32
CA TYR A 59 -12.30 0.98 8.09
C TYR A 59 -12.43 2.27 8.91
N SER A 60 -12.41 2.14 10.24
CA SER A 60 -12.44 3.29 11.14
C SER A 60 -11.07 4.00 11.22
N LEU A 61 -11.08 5.29 11.52
CA LEU A 61 -9.88 6.11 11.75
C LEU A 61 -8.88 5.44 12.71
N ARG A 62 -9.39 4.92 13.84
CA ARG A 62 -8.58 4.21 14.84
C ARG A 62 -7.86 3.00 14.25
N LEU A 63 -8.54 2.25 13.38
CA LEU A 63 -8.00 1.04 12.78
C LEU A 63 -6.98 1.37 11.67
N ILE A 64 -7.20 2.45 10.92
CA ILE A 64 -6.25 3.00 9.94
C ILE A 64 -4.97 3.49 10.65
N ALA A 65 -5.12 4.29 11.71
CA ALA A 65 -3.99 4.79 12.51
C ALA A 65 -3.17 3.65 13.12
N LYS A 66 -3.83 2.66 13.74
CA LYS A 66 -3.15 1.47 14.27
C LYS A 66 -2.36 0.74 13.19
N LYS A 67 -2.92 0.67 11.96
CA LYS A 67 -2.26 -0.01 10.85
C LYS A 67 -1.08 0.77 10.29
N LEU A 68 -1.18 2.09 10.22
CA LEU A 68 -0.11 2.99 9.83
C LEU A 68 1.09 2.87 10.77
N ILE A 69 0.86 2.94 12.08
CA ILE A 69 1.91 2.74 13.09
C ILE A 69 2.58 1.38 12.91
N GLN A 70 1.78 0.32 12.69
CA GLN A 70 2.34 -1.01 12.48
C GLN A 70 3.17 -1.10 11.19
N MET A 71 2.74 -0.46 10.10
CA MET A 71 3.51 -0.41 8.86
C MET A 71 4.80 0.42 9.00
N GLN A 72 4.79 1.45 9.84
CA GLN A 72 6.00 2.21 10.19
C GLN A 72 6.98 1.36 11.00
N LEU A 73 6.48 0.63 12.00
CA LEU A 73 7.30 -0.31 12.79
C LEU A 73 7.87 -1.45 11.94
N ASP A 74 7.10 -1.93 10.95
CA ASP A 74 7.54 -2.94 9.99
C ASP A 74 8.54 -2.39 8.94
N GLY A 75 8.87 -1.08 8.98
CA GLY A 75 9.78 -0.43 8.03
C GLY A 75 9.20 -0.24 6.63
N LEU A 76 7.89 -0.38 6.45
CA LEU A 76 7.18 -0.23 5.17
C LEU A 76 6.82 1.23 4.86
N LEU A 77 6.71 2.04 5.90
CA LEU A 77 6.41 3.47 5.81
C LEU A 77 7.44 4.25 6.62
N GLN A 78 7.78 5.42 6.12
CA GLN A 78 8.58 6.40 6.82
C GLN A 78 7.74 7.66 7.02
N LYS A 79 7.62 8.09 8.29
CA LYS A 79 7.05 9.39 8.64
C LYS A 79 8.13 10.46 8.44
N LYS A 80 7.85 11.49 7.64
CA LYS A 80 8.72 12.66 7.50
C LYS A 80 8.43 13.62 8.67
N PRO A 81 9.39 13.85 9.58
CA PRO A 81 9.15 14.63 10.79
C PRO A 81 8.89 16.12 10.52
N ALA A 82 9.30 16.64 9.37
CA ALA A 82 9.12 18.05 9.02
C ALA A 82 7.67 18.41 8.63
N ASP A 83 6.88 17.44 8.18
CA ASP A 83 5.56 17.68 7.57
C ASP A 83 4.44 16.81 8.16
N ASP A 84 4.73 15.93 9.13
CA ASP A 84 3.79 14.89 9.59
C ASP A 84 3.26 13.93 8.49
N LYS A 85 3.90 13.94 7.32
CA LYS A 85 3.53 13.14 6.15
C LYS A 85 4.12 11.73 6.18
N TYR A 86 3.40 10.78 5.59
CA TYR A 86 3.84 9.41 5.39
C TYR A 86 4.29 9.19 3.94
N SER A 87 5.44 8.54 3.79
CA SER A 87 5.96 8.08 2.49
C SER A 87 6.25 6.58 2.54
N LEU A 88 6.07 5.90 1.41
CA LEU A 88 6.47 4.51 1.26
C LEU A 88 7.99 4.38 1.27
N THR A 89 8.48 3.33 1.91
CA THR A 89 9.88 2.91 1.77
C THR A 89 10.00 1.96 0.58
N PRO A 90 11.22 1.67 0.09
CA PRO A 90 11.43 0.66 -0.96
C PRO A 90 10.88 -0.74 -0.58
N LEU A 91 10.77 -1.04 0.72
CA LEU A 91 10.14 -2.26 1.23
C LEU A 91 8.61 -2.20 1.16
N GLY A 92 8.02 -1.04 1.43
CA GLY A 92 6.59 -0.78 1.27
C GLY A 92 6.15 -0.87 -0.20
N GLU A 93 6.98 -0.41 -1.13
CA GLU A 93 6.73 -0.51 -2.57
C GLU A 93 6.69 -1.97 -3.04
N LYS A 94 7.55 -2.85 -2.52
CA LYS A 94 7.50 -4.30 -2.81
C LYS A 94 6.23 -4.99 -2.34
N LEU A 95 5.47 -4.37 -1.44
CA LEU A 95 4.21 -4.89 -0.93
C LEU A 95 3.04 -4.64 -1.88
N LEU A 96 3.22 -3.70 -2.80
CA LEU A 96 2.30 -3.44 -3.90
C LEU A 96 2.57 -4.44 -5.03
N PRO A 97 1.53 -4.88 -5.76
CA PRO A 97 1.78 -5.54 -7.04
C PRO A 97 2.65 -4.61 -7.90
N PRO A 98 3.59 -5.16 -8.70
CA PRO A 98 4.48 -4.34 -9.51
C PRO A 98 3.64 -3.33 -10.28
N PRO A 99 4.03 -2.05 -10.29
CA PRO A 99 3.29 -1.06 -11.04
C PRO A 99 3.16 -1.58 -12.46
N ALA A 100 1.93 -1.60 -12.98
CA ALA A 100 1.78 -1.44 -14.42
C ALA A 100 2.50 -0.11 -14.70
N LYS A 101 3.69 -0.22 -15.30
CA LYS A 101 4.69 0.80 -15.64
C LYS A 101 4.31 2.24 -15.25
N PRO A 102 5.19 3.02 -14.61
CA PRO A 102 5.06 4.45 -14.73
C PRO A 102 5.14 4.76 -16.23
N THR A 103 4.04 5.19 -16.84
CA THR A 103 4.13 6.04 -18.02
C THR A 103 4.80 7.30 -17.51
N GLN A 104 6.14 7.28 -17.46
CA GLN A 104 6.94 8.48 -17.51
C GLN A 104 6.44 9.21 -18.76
N SER A 105 5.58 10.20 -18.56
CA SER A 105 5.52 11.32 -19.47
C SER A 105 6.89 11.99 -19.32
N PRO A 106 7.77 11.95 -20.34
CA PRO A 106 8.93 12.81 -20.34
C PRO A 106 8.37 14.22 -20.58
N GLU A 107 8.00 14.92 -19.52
CA GLU A 107 7.89 16.37 -19.55
C GLU A 107 9.32 16.92 -19.58
N LEU A 108 9.97 16.79 -20.73
CA LEU A 108 11.22 17.47 -21.01
C LEU A 108 10.89 18.96 -21.18
N LYS A 109 11.22 19.70 -20.12
CA LYS A 109 11.48 21.14 -20.06
C LYS A 109 11.62 21.80 -21.43
N ILE A 110 10.68 22.70 -21.70
CA ILE A 110 10.76 23.73 -22.72
C ILE A 110 12.07 24.52 -22.49
N VAL A 111 13.04 24.40 -23.40
CA VAL A 111 14.19 25.29 -23.48
C VAL A 111 13.81 26.45 -24.40
N PRO A 112 13.71 27.70 -23.93
CA PRO A 112 13.54 28.84 -24.82
C PRO A 112 14.90 29.19 -25.43
N ALA A 113 15.13 28.80 -26.68
CA ALA A 113 16.18 29.38 -27.50
C ALA A 113 15.62 30.64 -28.19
N SER A 114 15.67 31.76 -27.48
CA SER A 114 15.50 33.08 -28.09
C SER A 114 16.74 33.43 -28.90
N LYS A 115 16.51 33.70 -30.20
CA LYS A 115 17.19 34.60 -31.12
C LYS A 115 18.58 35.13 -30.72
N GLU A 116 19.57 34.88 -31.56
CA GLU A 116 20.40 35.96 -32.11
C GLU A 116 21.02 35.54 -33.45
N THR A 117 20.64 36.27 -34.49
CA THR A 117 21.23 36.28 -35.83
C THR A 117 22.16 37.49 -35.91
N PRO A 118 23.31 37.35 -36.57
CA PRO A 118 23.67 38.32 -37.59
C PRO A 118 23.82 37.67 -38.98
#